data_AF-A0A6G3RZP8-F1
#
_entry.id   AF-A0A6G3RZP8-F1
#
_cell.length_a   1.000
_cell.length_b   1.000
_cell.length_c   1.000
_cell.angle_alpha   90.00
_cell.angle_beta   90.00
_cell.angle_gamma   90.00
#
_symmetry.space_group_name_H-M   'P 1'
#
loop_
_entity.id
_entity.type
_entity.pdbx_description
1 polymer ?
#
loop_
_entity_poly.entity_id
_entity_poly.type
_entity_poly.pdbx_seq_one_letter_code
_entity_poly.pdbx_strand_id
1 'polypeptide(L)'
;RDPASGVAATLTADERGWGTAVDLDVRDPGGPRVCTLVAVGRDGSEQTVASWTVRGDRAEVQGGAAQRADGIRRFEVRESGGGLLLRLPVP
;
A
#
# COMPACT_ATOMS: atom_id res chain seq x y z
N ARG A 1 -3.89 11.69 -0.69
CA ARG A 1 -3.90 11.85 -2.17
C ARG A 1 -2.56 12.42 -2.59
N ASP A 2 -1.96 11.89 -3.64
CA ASP A 2 -0.75 12.43 -4.26
C ASP A 2 -1.14 13.32 -5.46
N PRO A 3 -0.63 14.56 -5.55
CA PRO A 3 -0.98 15.47 -6.64
C PRO A 3 -0.31 15.12 -7.98
N ALA A 4 0.83 14.42 -7.98
CA ALA A 4 1.56 14.10 -9.20
C ALA A 4 0.98 12.88 -9.92
N SER A 5 0.68 11.81 -9.17
CA SER A 5 0.06 10.60 -9.72
C SER A 5 -1.46 10.67 -9.78
N GLY A 6 -2.08 11.57 -9.01
CA GLY A 6 -3.53 11.63 -8.83
C GLY A 6 -4.11 10.53 -7.94
N VAL A 7 -3.29 9.57 -7.49
CA VAL A 7 -3.71 8.42 -6.68
C VAL A 7 -4.11 8.86 -5.28
N ALA A 8 -5.21 8.30 -4.78
CA ALA A 8 -5.68 8.49 -3.42
C ALA A 8 -6.00 7.14 -2.81
N ALA A 9 -5.79 6.99 -1.51
CA ALA A 9 -6.16 5.77 -0.82
C ALA A 9 -6.43 6.04 0.65
N THR A 10 -7.21 5.15 1.25
CA THR A 10 -7.37 4.98 2.69
C THR A 10 -6.92 3.58 3.06
N LEU A 11 -6.32 3.44 4.23
CA LEU A 11 -5.75 2.19 4.70
C LEU A 11 -6.08 1.98 6.18
N THR A 12 -6.37 0.74 6.56
CA THR A 12 -6.36 0.27 7.95
C THR A 12 -5.16 -0.65 8.15
N ALA A 13 -4.61 -0.65 9.36
CA ALA A 13 -3.50 -1.50 9.75
C ALA A 13 -3.77 -2.05 11.15
N ASP A 14 -4.27 -3.29 11.21
CA ASP A 14 -4.62 -3.94 12.46
C ASP A 14 -3.49 -4.89 12.89
N GLU A 15 -3.01 -4.73 14.11
CA GLU A 15 -2.05 -5.67 14.68
C GLU A 15 -2.69 -7.03 14.95
N ARG A 16 -1.99 -8.09 14.57
CA ARG A 16 -2.35 -9.50 14.74
C ARG A 16 -1.19 -10.26 15.38
N GLY A 17 -1.46 -11.45 15.92
CA GLY A 17 -0.41 -12.28 16.53
C GLY A 17 0.73 -12.66 15.57
N TRP A 18 0.47 -12.62 14.26
CA TRP A 18 1.43 -12.93 13.20
C TRP A 18 2.02 -11.69 12.51
N GLY A 19 1.64 -10.46 12.87
CA GLY A 19 2.09 -9.23 12.19
C GLY A 19 0.98 -8.19 12.06
N THR A 20 0.80 -7.63 10.87
CA THR A 20 -0.19 -6.59 10.58
C THR A 20 -1.12 -7.03 9.45
N ALA A 21 -2.42 -7.03 9.70
CA ALA A 21 -3.46 -7.14 8.67
C ALA A 21 -3.75 -5.76 8.08
N VAL A 22 -3.87 -5.68 6.76
CA VAL A 22 -4.01 -4.41 6.06
C VAL A 22 -5.17 -4.48 5.07
N ASP A 23 -6.10 -3.54 5.18
CA ASP A 23 -7.12 -3.29 4.17
C ASP A 23 -6.85 -1.94 3.50
N LEU A 24 -6.88 -1.93 2.16
CA LEU A 24 -6.61 -0.77 1.33
C LEU A 24 -7.81 -0.52 0.41
N ASP A 25 -8.33 0.70 0.44
CA ASP A 25 -9.23 1.22 -0.59
C ASP A 25 -8.48 2.29 -1.37
N VAL A 26 -8.22 2.03 -2.66
CA VAL A 26 -7.41 2.87 -3.52
C VAL A 26 -8.20 3.32 -4.73
N ARG A 27 -8.11 4.62 -5.02
CA ARG A 27 -8.53 5.23 -6.27
C ARG A 27 -7.32 5.61 -7.10
N ASP A 28 -7.20 5.02 -8.28
CA ASP A 28 -6.12 5.20 -9.23
C ASP A 28 -6.65 5.56 -10.63
N PRO A 29 -6.63 6.84 -11.03
CA PRO A 29 -7.12 7.28 -12.34
C PRO A 29 -6.15 6.98 -13.50
N GLY A 30 -4.94 6.48 -13.23
CA GLY A 30 -3.89 6.26 -14.23
C GLY A 30 -3.84 4.85 -14.84
N GLY A 31 -4.86 4.01 -14.60
CA GLY A 31 -4.91 2.63 -15.10
C GLY A 31 -5.10 2.50 -16.62
N PRO A 32 -4.89 1.29 -17.20
CA PRO A 32 -4.64 0.01 -16.54
C PRO A 32 -3.16 -0.25 -16.24
N ARG A 33 -2.85 -0.65 -15.00
CA ARG A 33 -1.50 -1.03 -14.56
C ARG A 33 -1.53 -2.03 -13.41
N VAL A 34 -0.42 -2.69 -13.15
CA VAL A 34 -0.23 -3.55 -11.97
C VAL A 34 0.43 -2.72 -10.87
N CYS A 35 -0.10 -2.82 -9.65
CA CYS A 35 0.36 -2.09 -8.50
C CYS A 35 0.68 -3.04 -7.34
N THR A 36 1.53 -2.57 -6.43
CA THR A 36 1.85 -3.24 -5.17
C THR A 36 1.72 -2.27 -4.01
N LEU A 37 1.34 -2.82 -2.85
CA LEU A 37 1.37 -2.13 -1.57
C LEU A 37 2.60 -2.64 -0.83
N VAL A 38 3.47 -1.73 -0.41
CA VAL A 38 4.72 -2.04 0.30
C VAL A 38 4.69 -1.41 1.67
N ALA A 39 4.88 -2.20 2.72
CA ALA A 39 5.16 -1.72 4.06
C ALA A 39 6.66 -1.43 4.17
N VAL A 40 7.02 -0.20 4.58
CA VAL A 40 8.41 0.19 4.79
C VAL A 40 8.67 0.32 6.27
N GLY A 41 9.59 -0.49 6.80
CA GLY A 41 9.99 -0.50 8.19
C GLY A 41 10.76 0.74 8.63
N ARG A 42 10.78 0.97 9.95
CA ARG A 42 11.63 2.00 10.56
C ARG A 42 13.12 1.73 10.39
N ASP A 43 13.47 0.45 10.24
CA ASP A 43 14.83 -0.04 9.94
C ASP A 43 15.20 0.03 8.45
N GLY A 44 14.26 0.44 7.59
CA GLY A 44 14.45 0.51 6.14
C GLY A 44 14.12 -0.78 5.39
N SER A 45 13.67 -1.84 6.09
CA SER A 45 13.17 -3.04 5.43
C SER A 45 11.92 -2.75 4.59
N GLU A 46 11.72 -3.51 3.52
CA GLU A 46 10.55 -3.40 2.65
C GLU A 46 9.86 -4.75 2.52
N GLN A 47 8.55 -4.78 2.75
CA GLN A 47 7.73 -5.98 2.58
C GLN A 47 6.53 -5.69 1.68
N THR A 48 6.35 -6.49 0.63
CA THR A 48 5.13 -6.47 -0.17
C THR A 48 3.97 -7.04 0.64
N VAL A 49 2.92 -6.22 0.81
CA VAL A 49 1.68 -6.55 1.52
C VAL A 49 0.69 -7.24 0.59
N ALA A 50 0.52 -6.69 -0.61
CA ALA A 50 -0.37 -7.20 -1.65
C ALA A 50 0.04 -6.67 -3.03
N SER A 51 -0.41 -7.35 -4.08
CA SER A 51 -0.28 -6.94 -5.48
C SER A 51 -1.63 -7.07 -6.18
N TRP A 52 -1.98 -6.12 -7.05
CA TRP A 52 -3.25 -6.13 -7.78
C TRP A 52 -3.11 -5.52 -9.17
N THR A 53 -4.10 -5.76 -10.02
CA THR A 53 -4.27 -5.04 -11.29
C THR A 53 -5.38 -4.02 -11.12
N VAL A 54 -5.10 -2.77 -11.47
CA VAL A 54 -6.13 -1.73 -11.54
C VAL A 54 -6.97 -1.95 -12.80
N ARG A 55 -8.23 -2.37 -12.60
CA ARG A 55 -9.26 -2.49 -13.66
C ARG A 55 -10.34 -1.45 -13.36
N GLY A 56 -10.32 -0.32 -14.05
CA GLY A 56 -11.14 0.86 -13.71
C GLY A 56 -10.33 1.90 -12.93
N ASP A 57 -10.98 2.65 -12.04
CA ASP A 57 -10.31 3.69 -11.23
C ASP A 57 -10.29 3.40 -9.73
N ARG A 58 -10.87 2.28 -9.26
CA ARG A 58 -10.90 1.91 -7.84
C ARG A 58 -10.58 0.43 -7.63
N ALA A 59 -9.92 0.11 -6.52
CA ALA A 59 -9.69 -1.25 -6.07
C ALA A 59 -9.75 -1.34 -4.54
N GLU A 60 -10.34 -2.42 -4.05
CA GLU A 60 -10.28 -2.83 -2.65
C GLU A 60 -9.33 -4.02 -2.55
N VAL A 61 -8.33 -3.93 -1.68
CA VAL A 61 -7.23 -4.88 -1.60
C VAL A 61 -6.95 -5.22 -0.15
N GLN A 62 -6.83 -6.51 0.14
CA GLN A 62 -6.47 -7.01 1.47
C GLN A 62 -5.11 -7.69 1.40
N GLY A 63 -4.33 -7.58 2.47
CA GLY A 63 -3.02 -8.23 2.55
C GLY A 63 -2.45 -8.26 3.97
N GLY A 64 -1.19 -8.67 4.08
CA GLY A 64 -0.52 -8.79 5.37
C GLY A 64 0.95 -8.45 5.31
N ALA A 65 1.45 -7.84 6.39
CA ALA A 65 2.87 -7.70 6.67
C ALA A 65 3.25 -8.56 7.87
N ALA A 66 4.42 -9.19 7.86
CA ALA A 66 4.93 -9.92 9.02
C ALA A 66 5.42 -8.94 10.11
N GLN A 67 5.80 -7.73 9.69
CA GLN A 67 6.14 -6.66 10.60
C GLN A 67 4.92 -6.19 11.42
N ARG A 68 5.15 -5.84 12.68
CA ARG A 68 4.16 -5.19 13.55
C ARG A 68 3.88 -3.75 13.10
N ALA A 69 2.68 -3.27 13.39
CA ALA A 69 2.22 -1.96 12.95
C ALA A 69 3.11 -0.83 13.50
N ASP A 70 3.57 -0.96 14.74
CA ASP A 70 4.49 -0.02 15.39
C ASP A 70 5.88 0.04 14.73
N GLY A 71 6.34 -1.07 14.14
CA GLY A 71 7.58 -1.17 13.38
C GLY A 71 7.51 -0.60 11.96
N ILE A 72 6.30 -0.39 11.42
CA ILE A 72 6.09 0.20 10.10
C ILE A 72 6.27 1.72 10.21
N ARG A 73 7.06 2.29 9.29
CA ARG A 73 7.24 3.74 9.17
C ARG A 73 6.19 4.37 8.26
N ARG A 74 5.85 3.69 7.17
CA ARG A 74 4.87 4.13 6.16
C ARG A 74 4.47 2.98 5.25
N PHE A 75 3.40 3.19 4.51
CA PHE A 75 3.04 2.35 3.36
C PHE A 75 3.28 3.10 2.05
N GLU A 76 3.56 2.35 0.99
CA GLU A 76 3.75 2.89 -0.36
C GLU A 76 2.92 2.09 -1.37
N VAL A 77 2.17 2.80 -2.21
CA VAL A 77 1.60 2.22 -3.43
C VAL A 77 2.61 2.45 -4.55
N ARG A 78 3.04 1.36 -5.20
CA ARG A 78 4.03 1.38 -6.28
C ARG A 78 3.45 0.72 -7.53
N GLU A 79 3.82 1.21 -8.69
CA GLU A 79 3.57 0.56 -9.98
C GLU A 79 4.59 -0.57 -10.19
N SER A 80 4.16 -1.66 -10.84
CA SER A 80 5.04 -2.74 -11.29
C SER A 80 6.08 -2.16 -12.27
N GLY A 81 7.33 -2.09 -11.85
CA GLY A 81 8.40 -1.38 -12.56
C GLY A 81 9.13 -0.33 -11.73
N GLY A 82 8.64 -0.05 -10.51
CA GLY A 82 9.37 0.72 -9.49
C GLY A 82 8.91 2.17 -9.30
N GLY A 83 7.86 2.60 -10.01
CA GLY A 83 7.30 3.94 -9.86
C GLY A 83 6.53 4.09 -8.54
N LEU A 84 6.92 5.03 -7.69
CA LEU A 84 6.14 5.38 -6.51
C LEU A 84 4.91 6.21 -6.93
N LEU A 85 3.72 5.75 -6.55
CA LEU A 85 2.46 6.44 -6.86
C LEU A 85 1.90 7.21 -5.65
N LEU A 86 2.02 6.65 -4.44
CA LEU A 86 1.48 7.27 -3.23
C LEU A 86 2.25 6.81 -2.00
N ARG A 87 2.49 7.72 -1.06
CA ARG A 87 2.91 7.41 0.31
C ARG A 87 1.74 7.61 1.25
N LEU A 88 1.54 6.64 2.15
CA LEU A 88 0.53 6.68 3.20
C LEU A 88 1.23 6.62 4.56
N PRO A 89 0.84 7.47 5.52
CA PRO A 89 1.28 7.29 6.91
C PRO A 89 0.71 5.96 7.45
N VAL A 90 1.29 5.49 8.56
CA VAL A 90 0.59 4.49 9.38
C VAL A 90 -0.66 5.18 9.98
N PRO A 91 -1.84 4.55 9.91
CA PRO A 91 -3.08 5.12 10.45
C PRO A 91 -3.02 5.46 11.94
#